data_AF-A0A941G8D2-F1
#
_entry.id   AF-A0A941G8D2-F1
#
_cell.length_a   1.000
_cell.length_b   1.000
_cell.length_c   1.000
_cell.angle_alpha   90.00
_cell.angle_beta   90.00
_cell.angle_gamma   90.00
#
_symmetry.space_group_name_H-M   'P 1'
#
loop_
_entity.id
_entity.type
_entity.pdbx_description
1 polymer ?
#
loop_
_entity_poly.entity_id
_entity_poly.type
_entity_poly.pdbx_seq_one_letter_code
_entity_poly.pdbx_strand_id
1 'polypeptide(L)'
;MTLTQANGLRTVSVYDKAGQKISQYEQSPEGQNLGETRYVYDVLGRLRITTDPAGRQTFIVYDEAGRKTGDVDVNGILTEYQ
;
A
#
# COMPACT_ATOMS: atom_id res chain seq x y z
N MET A 1 -3.40 8.96 10.73
CA MET A 1 -2.88 10.32 10.48
C MET A 1 -3.68 10.93 9.34
N THR A 2 -4.05 12.21 9.43
CA THR A 2 -4.77 12.91 8.35
C THR A 2 -4.05 14.22 8.05
N LEU A 3 -3.65 14.41 6.78
CA LEU A 3 -3.09 15.66 6.27
C LEU A 3 -4.17 16.38 5.47
N THR A 4 -4.40 17.66 5.75
CA THR A 4 -5.36 18.49 4.99
C THR A 4 -4.58 19.48 4.12
N GLN A 5 -4.88 19.51 2.83
CA GLN A 5 -4.27 20.42 1.84
C GLN A 5 -5.01 21.76 1.82
N ALA A 6 -4.41 22.78 1.20
CA ALA A 6 -4.98 24.12 1.12
C ALA A 6 -6.34 24.18 0.38
N ASN A 7 -6.60 23.25 -0.53
CA ASN A 7 -7.86 23.09 -1.25
C ASN A 7 -8.92 22.26 -0.48
N GLY A 8 -8.61 21.86 0.75
CA GLY A 8 -9.50 21.04 1.59
C GLY A 8 -9.47 19.53 1.29
N LEU A 9 -8.74 19.07 0.28
CA LEU A 9 -8.48 17.64 0.09
C LEU A 9 -7.72 17.09 1.29
N ARG A 10 -8.10 15.90 1.74
CA ARG A 10 -7.49 15.24 2.89
C ARG A 10 -6.82 13.95 2.43
N THR A 11 -5.57 13.76 2.82
CA THR A 11 -4.90 12.46 2.71
C THR A 11 -4.98 11.77 4.05
N VAL A 12 -5.64 10.63 4.11
CA VAL A 12 -5.81 9.82 5.31
C VAL A 12 -4.90 8.59 5.22
N SER A 13 -4.11 8.37 6.27
CA SER A 13 -3.26 7.19 6.43
C SER A 13 -3.67 6.44 7.69
N VAL A 14 -3.98 5.15 7.54
CA VAL A 14 -4.35 4.23 8.62
C VAL A 14 -3.17 3.30 8.88
N TYR A 15 -2.88 3.09 10.15
CA TYR A 15 -1.76 2.27 10.62
C TYR A 15 -2.26 1.16 11.54
N ASP A 16 -1.56 0.04 11.54
CA ASP A 16 -1.77 -1.03 12.52
C ASP A 16 -1.11 -0.70 13.87
N LYS A 17 -1.18 -1.66 14.82
CA LYS A 17 -0.56 -1.52 16.15
C LYS A 17 0.97 -1.50 16.11
N ALA A 18 1.58 -2.02 15.04
CA ALA A 18 3.02 -2.01 14.83
C ALA A 18 3.51 -0.72 14.15
N GLY A 19 2.60 0.21 13.80
CA GLY A 19 2.92 1.45 13.10
C GLY A 19 3.11 1.27 11.60
N GLN A 20 2.69 0.15 11.03
CA GLN A 20 2.75 -0.12 9.60
C GLN A 20 1.50 0.43 8.90
N LYS A 21 1.68 1.11 7.77
CA LYS A 21 0.59 1.78 7.04
C LYS A 21 -0.23 0.76 6.28
N ILE A 22 -1.44 0.43 6.73
CA ILE A 22 -2.30 -0.60 6.11
C ILE A 22 -3.29 -0.04 5.09
N SER A 23 -3.58 1.27 5.13
CA SER A 23 -4.43 1.94 4.15
C SER A 23 -4.02 3.41 3.99
N GLN A 24 -4.13 3.90 2.77
CA GLN A 24 -4.00 5.31 2.43
C GLN A 24 -5.06 5.69 1.41
N TYR A 25 -5.79 6.77 1.66
CA TYR A 25 -6.79 7.26 0.73
C TYR A 25 -6.92 8.78 0.74
N GLU A 26 -7.43 9.32 -0.36
CA GLU A 26 -7.77 10.74 -0.45
C GLU A 26 -9.26 10.93 -0.18
N GLN A 27 -9.61 12.04 0.47
CA GLN A 27 -10.98 12.36 0.83
C GLN A 27 -11.28 13.80 0.43
N SER A 28 -12.43 14.01 -0.19
CA SER A 28 -12.94 15.34 -0.52
C SER A 28 -13.28 16.13 0.77
N PRO A 29 -13.40 17.47 0.70
CA PRO A 29 -13.87 18.27 1.84
C PRO A 29 -15.23 17.81 2.38
N GLU A 30 -16.08 17.29 1.51
CA GLU A 30 -17.43 16.76 1.81
C GLU A 30 -17.40 15.34 2.41
N GLY A 31 -16.22 14.74 2.54
CA GLY A 31 -16.03 13.44 3.15
C GLY A 31 -16.09 12.26 2.18
N GLN A 32 -16.15 12.48 0.86
CA GLN A 32 -16.13 11.40 -0.13
C GLN A 32 -14.73 10.81 -0.26
N ASN A 33 -14.58 9.48 -0.16
CA ASN A 33 -13.33 8.81 -0.48
C ASN A 33 -13.11 8.80 -2.00
N LEU A 34 -11.96 9.32 -2.44
CA LEU A 34 -11.59 9.50 -3.84
C LEU A 34 -10.71 8.36 -4.39
N GLY A 35 -10.30 7.44 -3.52
CA GLY A 35 -9.55 6.25 -3.90
C GLY A 35 -8.68 5.75 -2.76
N GLU A 36 -8.70 4.43 -2.53
CA GLU A 36 -7.98 3.79 -1.44
C GLU A 36 -6.90 2.84 -1.96
N THR A 37 -5.66 3.03 -1.50
CA THR A 37 -4.57 2.08 -1.62
C THR A 37 -4.41 1.31 -0.32
N ARG A 38 -4.37 -0.02 -0.38
CA ARG A 38 -4.18 -0.90 0.79
C ARG A 38 -2.86 -1.62 0.73
N TYR A 39 -2.31 -1.92 1.90
CA TYR A 39 -1.01 -2.56 2.07
C TYR A 39 -1.13 -3.74 3.01
N VAL A 40 -0.52 -4.86 2.65
CA VAL A 40 -0.48 -6.07 3.46
C VAL A 40 0.97 -6.38 3.79
N TYR A 41 1.24 -6.67 5.06
CA TYR A 41 2.56 -7.00 5.58
C TYR A 41 2.59 -8.46 6.05
N ASP A 42 3.76 -9.08 5.99
CA ASP A 42 3.98 -10.37 6.63
C ASP A 42 4.23 -10.25 8.13
N VAL A 43 4.39 -11.39 8.80
CA VAL A 43 4.65 -11.46 10.26
C VAL A 43 5.97 -10.80 10.68
N LEU A 44 6.88 -10.54 9.74
CA LEU A 44 8.14 -9.84 9.98
C LEU A 44 8.02 -8.34 9.68
N GLY A 45 6.84 -7.85 9.28
CA GLY A 45 6.59 -6.46 8.94
C GLY A 45 7.06 -6.04 7.56
N ARG A 46 7.31 -6.99 6.65
CA ARG A 46 7.72 -6.70 5.27
C ARG A 46 6.49 -6.55 4.39
N LEU A 47 6.45 -5.52 3.56
CA LEU A 47 5.33 -5.27 2.63
C LEU A 47 5.24 -6.40 1.61
N ARG A 48 4.10 -7.09 1.53
CA ARG A 48 3.85 -8.20 0.61
C ARG A 48 2.95 -7.84 -0.56
N ILE A 49 1.93 -7.04 -0.32
CA ILE A 49 0.90 -6.73 -1.32
C ILE A 49 0.57 -5.26 -1.25
N THR A 50 0.52 -4.61 -2.40
CA THR A 50 -0.13 -3.31 -2.57
C THR A 50 -1.36 -3.51 -3.44
N THR A 51 -2.52 -3.04 -2.98
CA THR A 51 -3.76 -3.01 -3.76
C THR A 51 -4.11 -1.56 -4.04
N ASP A 52 -4.23 -1.18 -5.31
CA ASP A 52 -4.56 0.19 -5.69
C ASP A 52 -6.08 0.46 -5.67
N PRO A 53 -6.52 1.71 -5.89
CA PRO A 53 -7.95 2.06 -5.88
C PRO A 53 -8.79 1.35 -6.95
N ALA A 54 -8.17 0.85 -8.02
CA ALA A 54 -8.84 0.06 -9.06
C ALA A 54 -8.93 -1.44 -8.69
N GLY A 55 -8.42 -1.83 -7.50
CA GLY A 55 -8.37 -3.21 -7.05
C GLY A 55 -7.23 -4.01 -7.67
N ARG A 56 -6.31 -3.37 -8.42
CA ARG A 56 -5.17 -4.06 -9.01
C ARG A 56 -4.11 -4.29 -7.95
N GLN A 57 -3.50 -5.48 -7.97
CA GLN A 57 -2.55 -5.90 -6.97
C GLN A 57 -1.14 -6.02 -7.55
N THR A 58 -0.16 -5.60 -6.77
CA THR A 58 1.26 -5.92 -7.00
C THR A 58 1.80 -6.64 -5.78
N PHE A 59 2.74 -7.55 -6.00
CA PHE A 59 3.29 -8.41 -4.96
C PHE A 59 4.79 -8.24 -4.86
N ILE A 60 5.31 -8.35 -3.64
CA ILE A 60 6.76 -8.36 -3.38
C ILE A 60 7.18 -9.76 -2.94
N VAL A 61 8.20 -10.29 -3.61
CA VAL A 61 8.79 -11.59 -3.33
C VAL A 61 10.05 -11.40 -2.50
N TYR A 62 10.14 -12.18 -1.42
CA TYR A 62 11.31 -12.22 -0.57
C TYR A 62 11.80 -13.66 -0.43
N ASP A 63 13.11 -13.82 -0.28
CA ASP A 63 13.70 -15.08 0.15
C ASP A 63 13.59 -15.29 1.67
N GLU A 64 14.04 -16.45 2.11
CA GLU A 64 14.10 -16.84 3.53
C GLU A 64 15.00 -15.92 4.35
N ALA A 65 16.03 -15.34 3.72
CA ALA A 65 16.99 -14.45 4.37
C ALA A 65 16.48 -13.02 4.54
N GLY A 66 15.27 -12.68 4.06
CA GLY A 66 14.74 -11.32 4.20
C GLY A 66 14.88 -10.45 2.96
N ARG A 67 15.61 -10.91 1.94
CA ARG A 67 16.01 -10.08 0.79
C ARG A 67 14.91 -10.07 -0.25
N LYS A 68 14.65 -8.90 -0.82
CA LYS A 68 13.70 -8.74 -1.93
C LYS A 68 14.29 -9.41 -3.17
N THR A 69 13.63 -10.44 -3.69
CA THR A 69 14.08 -11.21 -4.86
C THR A 69 13.26 -10.93 -6.10
N GLY A 70 12.14 -10.21 -5.98
CA GLY A 70 11.38 -9.78 -7.14
C GLY A 70 10.09 -9.06 -6.81
N ASP A 71 9.42 -8.61 -7.87
CA ASP A 71 8.06 -8.07 -7.82
C ASP A 71 7.19 -8.74 -8.88
N VAL A 72 5.93 -8.95 -8.54
CA VAL A 72 4.90 -9.35 -9.49
C VAL A 72 4.03 -8.13 -9.80
N ASP A 73 3.97 -7.76 -11.07
CA ASP A 73 3.16 -6.64 -11.53
C ASP A 73 1.66 -6.99 -11.58
N VAL A 74 0.83 -6.03 -11.98
CA VAL A 74 -0.62 -6.18 -12.06
C VAL A 74 -1.09 -7.18 -13.13
N ASN A 75 -0.21 -7.56 -14.06
CA ASN A 75 -0.47 -8.54 -15.11
C ASN A 75 -0.01 -9.94 -14.70
N GLY A 76 0.58 -10.10 -13.50
CA GLY A 76 1.16 -11.36 -13.05
C GLY A 76 2.58 -11.61 -13.55
N ILE A 77 3.25 -10.62 -14.13
CA ILE A 77 4.62 -10.75 -14.62
C ILE A 77 5.59 -10.59 -13.45
N LEU A 78 6.41 -11.62 -13.23
CA LEU A 78 7.49 -11.59 -12.24
C LEU A 78 8.74 -10.92 -12.84
N THR A 79 9.25 -9.90 -12.14
CA THR A 79 10.57 -9.34 -12.35
C THR A 79 11.46 -9.77 -11.20
N GLU A 80 12.45 -10.63 -11.46
CA GLU A 80 13.40 -11.09 -10.45
C GLU A 80 14.65 -10.20 -10.39
N TYR A 81 15.22 -10.09 -9.19
CA TYR A 81 16.46 -9.38 -8.92
C TYR A 81 17.56 -10.39 -8.60
N GLN A 82 18.71 -10.26 -9.27
CA GLN A 82 19.91 -11.08 -9.05
C GLN A 82 20.98 -10.34 -8.26
#